data_AF-A0AAW5FQ16-F1
#
_entry.id   AF-A0AAW5FQ16-F1
#
_cell.length_a   1.000
_cell.length_b   1.000
_cell.length_c   1.000
_cell.angle_alpha   90.00
_cell.angle_beta   90.00
_cell.angle_gamma   90.00
#
_symmetry.space_group_name_H-M   'P 1'
#
loop_
_entity.id
_entity.type
_entity.pdbx_description
1 polymer ?
#
loop_
_entity_poly.entity_id
_entity_poly.type
_entity_poly.pdbx_seq_one_letter_code
_entity_poly.pdbx_strand_id
1 'polypeptide(L)' 'MRNQISRRGKECLRAAQTLLRTAETITDQAVAIQLKALADYYERRAEKASLDDAAKALARSADR' A
#
# COMPACT_ATOMS: atom_id res chain seq x y z
N MET A 1 -6.98 -10.70 14.20
CA MET A 1 -5.85 -11.08 13.33
C MET A 1 -5.06 -9.84 12.96
N ARG A 2 -3.77 -9.76 13.30
CA ARG A 2 -2.89 -8.70 12.76
C ARG A 2 -2.60 -9.13 11.32
N ASN A 3 -3.28 -8.57 10.34
CA ASN A 3 -2.99 -8.83 8.92
C ASN A 3 -1.50 -8.55 8.72
N GLN A 4 -0.69 -9.60 8.58
CA GLN A 4 0.73 -9.45 8.29
C GLN A 4 0.82 -8.93 6.86
N ILE A 5 0.87 -7.60 6.74
CA ILE A 5 1.09 -6.95 5.46
C ILE A 5 2.39 -7.50 4.91
N SER A 6 2.33 -8.04 3.70
CA SER A 6 3.50 -8.64 3.08
C SER A 6 4.60 -7.61 2.91
N ARG A 7 5.85 -8.07 2.72
CA ARG A 7 6.98 -7.16 2.50
C ARG A 7 6.69 -6.16 1.37
N ARG A 8 6.07 -6.62 0.29
CA ARG A 8 5.63 -5.79 -0.85
C ARG A 8 4.55 -4.80 -0.45
N GLY A 9 3.57 -5.22 0.36
CA GLY A 9 2.57 -4.31 0.89
C GLY A 9 3.15 -3.23 1.80
N LYS A 10 4.15 -3.57 2.63
CA LYS A 10 4.87 -2.62 3.49
C LYS A 10 5.64 -1.57 2.70
N GLU A 11 6.24 -1.95 1.58
CA GLU A 11 6.94 -1.02 0.68
C GLU A 11 5.94 -0.05 0.00
N CYS A 12 4.79 -0.56 -0.44
CA CYS A 12 3.72 0.28 -0.98
C CYS A 12 3.16 1.27 0.06
N LEU A 13 2.91 0.82 1.29
CA LEU A 13 2.47 1.72 2.37
C LEU A 13 3.49 2.80 2.70
N ARG A 14 4.79 2.46 2.70
CA ARG A 14 5.83 3.47 2.90
C ARG A 14 5.80 4.53 1.81
N ALA A 15 5.63 4.12 0.55
CA ALA A 15 5.49 5.07 -0.55
C ALA A 15 4.25 5.98 -0.37
N ALA A 16 3.10 5.42 0.00
CA ALA A 16 1.89 6.20 0.27
C ALA A 16 2.11 7.23 1.39
N GLN A 17 2.71 6.83 2.51
CA GLN A 17 3.02 7.71 3.64
C GLN A 17 3.98 8.84 3.25
N THR A 18 5.01 8.55 2.46
CA THR A 18 5.92 9.57 1.94
C THR A 18 5.18 10.58 1.07
N LEU A 19 4.32 10.12 0.16
CA LEU A 19 3.54 10.98 -0.72
C LEU A 19 2.57 11.89 0.05
N LEU A 20 1.89 11.36 1.07
CA LEU A 20 1.00 12.15 1.92
C LEU A 20 1.76 13.23 2.68
N ARG A 21 2.89 12.88 3.30
CA ARG A 21 3.74 13.87 3.99
C ARG A 21 4.22 14.96 3.02
N THR A 22 4.61 14.59 1.80
CA THR A 22 5.00 15.59 0.79
C THR A 22 3.83 16.48 0.41
N ALA A 23 2.64 15.91 0.22
CA ALA A 23 1.42 16.67 -0.09
C ALA A 23 1.04 17.68 1.00
N GLU A 24 1.33 17.38 2.27
CA GLU A 24 1.11 18.31 3.40
C GLU A 24 2.05 19.51 3.38
N THR A 25 3.24 19.37 2.79
CA THR A 25 4.27 20.42 2.75
C THR A 25 4.25 21.28 1.48
N ILE A 26 3.50 20.88 0.46
CA ILE A 26 3.44 21.57 -0.83
C ILE A 26 2.33 22.61 -0.85
N THR A 27 2.66 23.81 -1.33
CA THR A 27 1.70 24.93 -1.50
C THR A 27 0.88 24.82 -2.77
N ASP A 28 1.40 24.15 -3.81
CA ASP A 28 0.67 23.91 -5.06
C ASP A 28 -0.44 22.88 -4.84
N GLN A 29 -1.68 23.37 -4.90
CA GLN A 29 -2.85 22.55 -4.62
C GLN A 29 -3.07 21.44 -5.67
N ALA A 30 -2.71 21.66 -6.94
CA ALA A 30 -2.85 20.65 -7.97
C ALA A 30 -1.86 19.50 -7.74
N VAL A 31 -0.61 19.83 -7.38
CA VAL A 31 0.41 18.84 -7.03
C VAL A 31 0.02 18.09 -5.76
N ALA A 32 -0.50 18.78 -4.74
CA ALA A 32 -0.98 18.12 -3.52
C ALA A 32 -2.12 17.12 -3.78
N ILE A 33 -3.06 17.45 -4.68
CA ILE A 33 -4.14 16.54 -5.11
C ILE A 33 -3.56 15.31 -5.83
N GLN A 34 -2.61 15.50 -6.74
CA GLN A 34 -1.98 14.39 -7.46
C GLN A 34 -1.21 13.46 -6.52
N LEU A 35 -0.49 14.00 -5.54
CA LEU A 35 0.24 13.22 -4.54
C LEU A 35 -0.72 12.38 -3.67
N LYS A 36 -1.86 12.95 -3.27
CA LYS A 36 -2.91 12.22 -2.54
C LYS A 36 -3.50 11.09 -3.38
N ALA A 37 -3.84 11.35 -4.64
CA ALA A 37 -4.34 10.30 -5.55
C ALA A 37 -3.32 9.17 -5.75
N LEU A 38 -2.03 9.49 -5.81
CA LEU A 38 -0.97 8.49 -5.90
C LEU A 38 -0.80 7.70 -4.59
N ALA A 39 -0.96 8.36 -3.43
CA ALA A 39 -0.98 7.68 -2.13
C ALA A 39 -2.12 6.66 -2.04
N ASP A 40 -3.36 7.05 -2.39
CA ASP A 40 -4.53 6.16 -2.41
C ASP A 40 -4.32 4.95 -3.34
N TYR A 41 -3.62 5.15 -4.46
CA TYR A 41 -3.26 4.05 -5.35
C TYR A 41 -2.28 3.07 -4.68
N TYR A 42 -1.27 3.57 -3.98
CA TYR A 42 -0.30 2.72 -3.28
C TYR A 42 -0.89 2.01 -2.06
N GLU A 43 -1.84 2.62 -1.34
CA GLU A 43 -2.58 1.95 -0.26
C GLU A 43 -3.38 0.76 -0.79
N ARG A 44 -4.17 0.95 -1.84
CA ARG A 44 -4.92 -0.14 -2.49
C ARG A 44 -4.00 -1.24 -3.02
N ARG A 45 -2.83 -0.88 -3.55
CA ARG A 45 -1.83 -1.85 -3.99
C ARG A 45 -1.23 -2.64 -2.83
N ALA A 46 -1.05 -2.01 -1.67
CA ALA A 46 -0.56 -2.69 -0.47
C ALA A 46 -1.54 -3.73 0.05
N GLU A 47 -2.83 -3.40 0.07
CA GLU A 47 -3.90 -4.31 0.43
C GLU A 47 -3.95 -5.51 -0.51
N LYS A 48 -3.93 -5.25 -1.83
CA LYS A 48 -3.90 -6.32 -2.83
C LYS A 48 -2.70 -7.25 -2.66
N ALA A 49 -1.50 -6.70 -2.44
CA ALA A 49 -0.31 -7.51 -2.22
C ALA A 49 -0.43 -8.39 -0.96
N SER A 50 -1.09 -7.88 0.09
CA SER A 50 -1.35 -8.66 1.30
C SER A 50 -2.35 -9.79 1.04
N LEU A 51 -3.38 -9.56 0.23
CA LEU A 51 -4.37 -10.57 -0.15
C LEU A 51 -3.76 -11.66 -1.04
N ASP A 52 -2.97 -11.27 -2.04
CA ASP A 52 -2.31 -12.20 -2.96
C ASP A 52 -1.35 -13.15 -2.20
N ASP A 53 -0.61 -12.62 -1.23
CA ASP A 53 0.31 -13.43 -0.43
C ASP A 53 -0.43 -14.32 0.58
N ALA A 54 -1.56 -13.86 1.14
CA ALA A 54 -2.44 -14.68 1.95
C ALA A 54 -3.05 -15.85 1.15
N ALA A 55 -3.50 -15.59 -0.09
CA ALA A 55 -4.02 -16.62 -0.98
C ALA A 55 -2.97 -17.69 -1.32
N LYS A 56 -1.72 -17.28 -1.58
CA LYS A 56 -0.61 -18.21 -1.82
C LYS A 56 -0.27 -19.04 -0.59
N ALA A 57 -0.30 -18.43 0.60
CA ALA A 57 -0.06 -19.15 1.85
C ALA A 57 -1.14 -20.20 2.09
N LEU A 58 -2.41 -19.85 1.84
CA LEU A 58 -3.55 -20.76 1.96
C LEU A 58 -3.43 -21.94 0.97
N ALA A 59 -3.08 -21.68 -0.29
CA ALA A 59 -2.88 -22.71 -1.30
C ALA A 59 -1.76 -23.69 -0.89
N ARG A 60 -0.64 -23.20 -0.35
CA ARG A 60 0.46 -24.05 0.15
C ARG A 60 0.08 -24.90 1.36
N SER A 61 -0.83 -24.43 2.21
CA SER A 61 -1.31 -25.23 3.34
C SER A 61 -2.33 -26.30 2.93
N ALA A 62 -3.06 -26.08 1.83
CA ALA A 62 -4.03 -27.06 1.30
C ALA A 62 -3.37 -28.22 0.53
N ASP A 63 -2.10 -28.05 0.14
CA ASP A 63 -1.28 -29.06 -0.56
C ASP A 63 -0.39 -29.89 0.41
N ARG A 64 -0.59 -29.72 1.73
CA ARG A 64 0.03 -30.55 2.78
C ARG A 64 -0.96 -31.59 3.28
#